data_AF-A0A2I6S5X2-F1
#
_entry.id   AF-A0A2I6S5X2-F1
#
_cell.length_a   1.000
_cell.length_b   1.000
_cell.length_c   1.000
_cell.angle_alpha   90.00
_cell.angle_beta   90.00
_cell.angle_gamma   90.00
#
_symmetry.space_group_name_H-M   'P 1'
#
loop_
_entity.id
_entity.type
_entity.pdbx_description
1 polymer ?
#
loop_
_entity_poly.entity_id
_entity_poly.type
_entity_poly.pdbx_seq_one_letter_code
_entity_poly.pdbx_strand_id
1 'polypeptide(L)'
;MLEQSAQLGQRLARLRIARGIKQSDAALRAGLSRNTAYRIEHGDPGLALGQLLRYLTAIAPGSTLLDLLSESDPALAALATREQSKRVRSLTPSQLSELDF
;
A
#
# COMPACT_ATOMS: atom_id res chain seq x y z
N MET A 1 -7.78 18.84 0.15
CA MET A 1 -7.87 17.98 1.36
C MET A 1 -8.32 16.55 1.04
N LEU A 2 -9.44 16.36 0.33
CA LEU A 2 -9.93 15.01 -0.02
C LEU A 2 -8.92 14.19 -0.82
N GLU A 3 -8.30 14.79 -1.83
CA GLU A 3 -7.29 14.13 -2.66
C GLU A 3 -6.05 13.70 -1.84
N GLN A 4 -5.54 14.58 -0.99
CA GLN A 4 -4.40 14.27 -0.12
C GLN A 4 -4.71 13.13 0.85
N SER A 5 -5.95 13.05 1.35
CA SER A 5 -6.39 11.99 2.25
C SER A 5 -6.49 10.65 1.51
N ALA A 6 -7.05 10.65 0.29
CA ALA A 6 -7.09 9.49 -0.59
C ALA A 6 -5.69 8.96 -0.93
N GLN A 7 -4.76 9.86 -1.29
CA GLN A 7 -3.36 9.50 -1.55
C GLN A 7 -2.69 8.88 -0.33
N LEU A 8 -2.90 9.44 0.87
CA LEU A 8 -2.37 8.90 2.12
C LEU A 8 -2.92 7.49 2.40
N GLY A 9 -4.23 7.29 2.22
CA GLY A 9 -4.87 5.97 2.38
C GLY A 9 -4.32 4.93 1.41
N GLN A 10 -4.13 5.31 0.14
CA GLN A 10 -3.52 4.45 -0.88
C GLN A 10 -2.08 4.08 -0.54
N ARG A 11 -1.28 5.01 -0.02
CA ARG A 11 0.10 4.74 0.45
C ARG A 11 0.13 3.72 1.58
N LEU A 12 -0.76 3.85 2.58
CA LEU A 12 -0.91 2.89 3.67
C LEU A 12 -1.31 1.50 3.14
N ALA A 13 -2.28 1.44 2.24
CA ALA A 13 -2.72 0.20 1.61
C ALA A 13 -1.59 -0.47 0.81
N ARG A 14 -0.85 0.32 0.02
CA ARG A 14 0.26 -0.17 -0.81
C ARG A 14 1.40 -0.69 0.06
N LEU A 15 1.77 0.04 1.12
CA LEU A 15 2.77 -0.41 2.10
C LEU A 15 2.36 -1.72 2.78
N ARG A 16 1.10 -1.83 3.21
CA ARG A 16 0.55 -3.06 3.79
C ARG A 16 0.69 -4.24 2.82
N ILE A 17 0.30 -4.05 1.55
CA ILE A 17 0.37 -5.08 0.51
C ILE A 17 1.82 -5.48 0.24
N ALA A 18 2.72 -4.50 0.14
CA ALA A 18 4.15 -4.72 -0.07
C ALA A 18 4.76 -5.58 1.04
N ARG A 19 4.33 -5.36 2.29
CA ARG A 19 4.71 -6.15 3.47
C ARG A 19 3.95 -7.48 3.61
N GLY A 20 3.03 -7.80 2.70
CA GLY A 20 2.29 -9.08 2.68
C GLY A 20 1.27 -9.24 3.81
N ILE A 21 0.79 -8.15 4.39
CA ILE A 21 -0.13 -8.18 5.55
C ILE A 21 -1.58 -8.08 5.05
N LYS A 22 -2.49 -8.91 5.56
CA LYS A 22 -3.93 -8.77 5.27
C LYS A 22 -4.51 -7.56 6.01
N GLN A 23 -5.48 -6.87 5.40
CA GLN A 23 -6.13 -5.71 6.04
C GLN A 23 -6.77 -6.08 7.39
N SER A 24 -7.35 -7.28 7.51
CA SER A 24 -7.89 -7.81 8.76
C SER A 24 -6.84 -7.93 9.87
N ASP A 25 -5.65 -8.38 9.50
CA ASP A 25 -4.57 -8.64 10.45
C ASP A 25 -3.93 -7.32 10.89
N ALA A 26 -3.77 -6.37 9.96
CA ALA A 26 -3.38 -4.99 10.26
C ALA A 26 -4.37 -4.30 11.20
N ALA A 27 -5.68 -4.46 10.95
CA ALA A 27 -6.73 -3.93 11.82
C ALA A 27 -6.61 -4.49 13.25
N LEU A 28 -6.47 -5.82 13.38
CA LEU A 28 -6.30 -6.48 14.67
C LEU A 28 -5.05 -5.98 15.41
N ARG A 29 -3.90 -5.92 14.74
CA ARG A 29 -2.63 -5.42 15.30
C ARG A 29 -2.70 -3.95 15.74
N ALA A 30 -3.49 -3.14 15.03
CA ALA A 30 -3.68 -1.73 15.34
C ALA A 30 -4.76 -1.48 16.43
N GLY A 31 -5.44 -2.53 16.90
CA GLY A 31 -6.59 -2.39 17.81
C GLY A 31 -7.77 -1.65 17.18
N LEU A 32 -8.02 -1.87 15.87
CA LEU A 32 -9.04 -1.20 15.08
C LEU A 32 -10.08 -2.19 14.55
N SER A 33 -11.29 -1.69 14.29
CA SER A 33 -12.29 -2.47 13.57
C SER A 33 -11.87 -2.67 12.10
N ARG A 34 -12.38 -3.74 11.46
CA ARG A 34 -12.21 -3.96 10.00
C ARG A 34 -12.70 -2.77 9.18
N ASN A 35 -13.85 -2.18 9.56
CA ASN A 35 -14.39 -1.00 8.88
C ASN A 35 -13.47 0.23 9.02
N THR A 36 -12.84 0.41 10.19
CA THR A 36 -11.87 1.51 10.38
C THR A 36 -10.65 1.33 9.49
N ALA A 37 -10.08 0.11 9.41
CA ALA A 37 -8.96 -0.16 8.50
C ALA A 37 -9.35 0.05 7.03
N TYR A 38 -10.56 -0.37 6.64
CA TYR A 38 -11.11 -0.07 5.31
C TYR A 38 -11.15 1.44 5.04
N ARG A 39 -11.72 2.23 5.96
CA ARG A 39 -11.81 3.69 5.82
C ARG A 39 -10.42 4.37 5.78
N ILE A 40 -9.45 3.85 6.54
CA ILE A 40 -8.06 4.32 6.49
C ILE A 40 -7.49 4.13 5.09
N GLU A 41 -7.62 2.94 4.52
CA GLU A 41 -7.07 2.63 3.19
C GLU A 41 -7.79 3.35 2.04
N HIS A 42 -9.04 3.78 2.27
CA HIS A 42 -9.81 4.62 1.35
C HIS A 42 -9.55 6.13 1.56
N GLY A 43 -8.75 6.50 2.56
CA GLY A 43 -8.36 7.88 2.80
C GLY A 43 -9.47 8.76 3.37
N ASP A 44 -10.30 8.21 4.25
CA ASP A 44 -11.36 8.97 4.91
C ASP A 44 -10.78 10.11 5.79
N PRO A 45 -11.03 11.39 5.46
CA PRO A 45 -10.46 12.54 6.16
C PRO A 45 -11.03 12.75 7.56
N GLY A 46 -12.16 12.11 7.91
CA GLY A 46 -12.81 12.23 9.20
C GLY A 46 -12.21 11.32 10.28
N LEU A 47 -11.19 10.52 9.94
CA LEU A 47 -10.50 9.67 10.90
C LEU A 47 -9.47 10.45 11.70
N ALA A 48 -9.35 10.12 12.99
CA ALA A 48 -8.38 10.76 13.86
C ALA A 48 -6.95 10.38 13.44
N LEU A 49 -6.04 11.37 13.39
CA LEU A 49 -4.63 11.15 12.99
C LEU A 49 -3.96 10.00 13.78
N GLY A 50 -4.27 9.88 15.07
CA GLY A 50 -3.75 8.78 15.90
C GLY A 50 -4.15 7.39 15.42
N GLN A 51 -5.30 7.21 14.76
CA GLN A 51 -5.69 5.93 14.15
C GLN A 51 -4.83 5.60 12.93
N LEU A 52 -4.49 6.61 12.10
CA LEU A 52 -3.59 6.41 10.97
C LEU A 52 -2.18 6.04 11.45
N LEU A 53 -1.66 6.73 12.47
CA LEU A 53 -0.34 6.43 13.04
C LEU A 53 -0.26 5.05 13.70
N ARG A 54 -1.32 4.63 14.41
CA ARG A 54 -1.41 3.26 14.93
C ARG A 54 -1.44 2.22 13.81
N TYR A 55 -2.18 2.49 12.73
CA TYR A 55 -2.23 1.60 11.58
C TYR A 55 -0.87 1.49 10.89
N LEU A 56 -0.17 2.61 10.67
CA LEU A 56 1.20 2.64 10.15
C LEU A 56 2.14 1.80 11.02
N THR A 57 2.12 2.01 12.33
CA THR A 57 2.96 1.25 13.28
C THR A 57 2.66 -0.25 13.22
N ALA A 58 1.40 -0.65 13.01
CA ALA A 58 0.98 -2.04 12.93
C ALA A 58 1.43 -2.77 11.64
N ILE A 59 1.57 -2.03 10.53
CA ILE A 59 1.98 -2.59 9.23
C ILE A 59 3.49 -2.44 8.96
N ALA A 60 4.12 -1.43 9.55
CA ALA A 60 5.54 -1.13 9.42
C ALA A 60 6.08 -0.53 10.75
N PRO A 61 6.39 -1.39 11.74
CA PRO A 61 6.95 -0.95 13.02
C PRO A 61 8.24 -0.16 12.82
N GLY A 62 8.35 1.00 13.49
CA GLY A 62 9.52 1.89 13.41
C GLY A 62 9.51 2.87 12.22
N SER A 63 8.59 2.72 11.26
CA SER A 63 8.44 3.68 10.17
C SER A 63 7.78 4.98 10.65
N THR A 64 8.30 6.11 10.17
CA THR A 64 7.72 7.43 10.40
C THR A 64 6.68 7.78 9.34
N LEU A 65 5.92 8.85 9.57
CA LEU A 65 5.04 9.40 8.53
C LEU A 65 5.85 9.89 7.32
N LEU A 66 7.06 10.42 7.54
CA LEU A 66 7.95 10.83 6.46
C LEU A 66 8.34 9.62 5.60
N ASP A 67 8.69 8.49 6.21
CA ASP A 67 9.03 7.25 5.48
C ASP A 67 7.89 6.78 4.58
N LEU A 68 6.66 6.83 5.10
CA LEU A 68 5.45 6.50 4.34
C LEU A 68 5.25 7.45 3.14
N LEU A 69 5.41 8.75 3.34
CA LEU A 69 5.21 9.76 2.31
C LEU A 69 6.34 9.76 1.26
N SER A 70 7.55 9.40 1.66
CA SER A 70 8.72 9.24 0.78
C SER A 70 8.82 7.86 0.15
N GLU A 71 7.92 6.92 0.49
CA GLU A 71 7.95 5.53 0.02
C GLU A 71 9.31 4.84 0.24
N SER A 72 9.97 5.11 1.36
CA SER A 72 11.33 4.64 1.66
C SER A 72 11.44 3.16 2.02
N ASP A 73 10.30 2.48 2.22
CA ASP A 73 10.26 1.07 2.60
C ASP A 73 10.74 0.16 1.44
N PRO A 74 11.80 -0.66 1.63
CA PRO A 74 12.32 -1.52 0.57
C PRO A 74 11.32 -2.57 0.07
N ALA A 75 10.28 -2.91 0.85
CA ALA A 75 9.21 -3.79 0.40
C ALA A 75 8.43 -3.17 -0.78
N LEU A 76 8.31 -1.84 -0.84
CA LEU A 76 7.64 -1.14 -1.94
C LEU A 76 8.40 -1.30 -3.26
N ALA A 77 9.73 -1.18 -3.21
CA ALA A 77 10.59 -1.43 -4.37
C ALA A 77 10.45 -2.89 -4.85
N ALA A 78 10.49 -3.85 -3.92
CA ALA A 78 10.31 -5.26 -4.25
C ALA A 78 8.91 -5.55 -4.85
N LEU A 79 7.87 -4.89 -4.36
CA LEU A 79 6.52 -4.99 -4.92
C LEU A 79 6.49 -4.45 -6.36
N ALA A 80 7.07 -3.26 -6.60
CA ALA A 80 7.11 -2.65 -7.92
C ALA A 80 7.82 -3.55 -8.95
N THR A 81 8.95 -4.18 -8.60
CA THR A 81 9.64 -5.13 -9.49
C THR A 81 8.75 -6.33 -9.85
N ARG A 82 7.99 -6.87 -8.89
CA ARG A 82 7.05 -7.98 -9.13
C ARG A 82 5.87 -7.57 -10.02
N GLU A 83 5.37 -6.34 -9.87
CA GLU A 83 4.31 -5.80 -10.72
C GLU A 83 4.79 -5.61 -12.16
N GLN A 84 6.02 -5.12 -12.35
CA GLN A 84 6.63 -4.96 -13.67
C GLN A 84 6.83 -6.31 -14.39
N SER A 85 7.40 -7.31 -13.71
CA SER A 85 7.64 -8.63 -14.33
C SER A 85 6.35 -9.35 -14.74
N LYS A 86 5.27 -9.19 -13.96
CA LYS A 86 3.95 -9.71 -14.34
C LYS A 86 3.41 -9.07 -15.61
N ARG A 87 3.61 -7.76 -15.80
CA ARG A 87 3.17 -7.04 -17.02
C ARG A 87 3.94 -7.49 -18.27
N VAL A 88 5.22 -7.79 -18.14
CA VAL A 88 6.01 -8.35 -19.26
C VAL A 88 5.52 -9.75 -19.63
N ARG A 89 5.22 -10.60 -18.64
CA ARG A 89 4.69 -11.95 -18.88
C ARG A 89 3.29 -11.97 -19.52
N SER A 90 2.53 -10.87 -19.43
CA SER A 90 1.23 -10.75 -20.09
C SER A 90 1.28 -10.40 -21.57
N LEU A 91 2.46 -10.28 -22.19
CA LEU A 91 2.57 -10.16 -23.65
C LEU A 91 2.06 -11.45 -24.31
N THR A 92 1.08 -11.33 -25.20
CA THR A 92 0.54 -12.46 -25.97
C THR A 92 1.56 -12.90 -27.04
N PRO A 93 1.50 -14.15 -27.55
CA PRO A 93 2.41 -14.61 -28.61
C PRO A 93 2.46 -13.70 -29.84
N SER A 94 1.34 -13.02 -30.14
CA SER A 94 1.22 -12.05 -31.24
C SER A 94 2.02 -10.75 -31.01
N GLN A 95 2.24 -10.33 -29.76
CA GLN A 95 3.02 -9.14 -29.42
C GLN A 95 4.53 -9.43 -29.36
N LEU A 96 4.90 -10.69 -29.12
CA LEU A 96 6.30 -11.15 -29.20
C LEU A 96 6.79 -11.20 -30.65
N SER A 97 5.94 -11.60 -31.61
CA SER A 97 6.29 -11.62 -33.03
C SER A 97 6.47 -10.24 -33.67
N GLU A 98 6.00 -9.16 -33.02
CA GLU A 98 6.21 -7.77 -33.47
C GLU A 98 7.55 -7.18 -32.98
N LEU A 99 8.27 -7.88 -32.11
CA LEU A 99 9.54 -7.44 -31.53
C LEU A 99 10.76 -8.20 -32.07
N ASP A 100 10.56 -9.20 -32.92
CA ASP A 100 11.64 -9.81 -33.71
C ASP A 100 11.94 -8.89 -34.90
N PHE A 101 13.11 -8.23 -34.87
CA PHE A 101 13.65 -7.41 -35.95
C PHE A 101 14.24 -8.25 -37.07
#